data_AF-A0A401SSR9-F1
#
_entry.id   AF-A0A401SSR9-F1
#
_cell.length_a   1.000
_cell.length_b   1.000
_cell.length_c   1.000
_cell.angle_alpha   90.00
_cell.angle_beta   90.00
_cell.angle_gamma   90.00
#
_symmetry.space_group_name_H-M   'P 1'
#
loop_
_entity.id
_entity.type
_entity.pdbx_description
1 polymer ?
#
loop_
_entity_poly.entity_id
_entity_poly.type
_entity_poly.pdbx_seq_one_letter_code
_entity_poly.pdbx_strand_id
1 'polypeptide(L)'
;MITFLNKFRLGFHEVHILPDINTSPRPEHLKRFEDLIAPYRLNDGFKDEAIVKELRKDCSWKISDEEIKKNKTKSFRQVQLNEILLDYSHDAALVVDTMPAARKDTCPSTLYLAWLETLSQDLHPAVLLIRGNQENVLTFYCQ
;
A
#
# COMPACT_ATOMS: atom_id res chain seq x y z
N MET A 1 -22.02 4.57 6.66
CA MET A 1 -20.81 5.41 6.75
C MET A 1 -21.12 6.75 7.41
N ILE A 2 -22.05 7.54 6.88
CA ILE A 2 -22.45 8.86 7.42
C ILE A 2 -22.78 8.84 8.92
N THR A 3 -23.61 7.90 9.38
CA THR A 3 -23.96 7.76 10.81
C THR A 3 -22.74 7.54 11.71
N PHE A 4 -21.69 6.87 11.20
CA PHE A 4 -20.46 6.64 11.95
C PHE A 4 -19.62 7.91 12.03
N LEU A 5 -19.44 8.64 10.93
CA LEU A 5 -18.74 9.94 10.91
C LEU A 5 -19.40 10.95 11.85
N ASN A 6 -20.74 10.97 11.91
CA ASN A 6 -21.49 11.81 12.86
C ASN A 6 -21.17 11.45 14.32
N LYS A 7 -20.91 10.18 14.65
CA LYS A 7 -20.50 9.78 16.00
C LYS A 7 -19.10 10.30 16.36
N PHE A 8 -18.19 10.41 15.39
CA PHE A 8 -16.88 11.06 15.58
C PHE A 8 -16.97 12.59 15.65
N ARG A 9 -18.15 13.16 15.32
CA ARG A 9 -18.37 14.61 15.31
C ARG A 9 -17.37 15.34 14.41
N LEU A 10 -16.93 14.67 13.34
CA LEU A 10 -16.09 15.27 12.32
C LEU A 10 -16.98 16.11 11.42
N GLY A 11 -16.67 17.40 11.27
CA GLY A 11 -17.23 18.20 10.21
C GLY A 11 -16.70 17.70 8.87
N PHE A 12 -17.59 17.23 7.99
CA PHE A 12 -17.24 16.84 6.62
C PHE A 12 -18.23 17.51 5.66
N HIS A 13 -17.75 17.82 4.45
CA HIS A 13 -18.57 18.45 3.42
C HIS A 13 -19.22 17.39 2.53
N GLU A 14 -18.43 16.43 2.05
CA GLU A 14 -18.87 15.40 1.11
C GLU A 14 -18.28 14.03 1.44
N VAL A 15 -18.94 12.97 0.98
CA VAL A 15 -18.47 11.59 1.08
C VAL A 15 -18.57 10.95 -0.30
N HIS A 16 -17.42 10.63 -0.89
CA HIS A 16 -17.34 9.93 -2.17
C HIS A 16 -17.14 8.43 -1.95
N ILE A 17 -17.89 7.60 -2.69
CA ILE A 17 -17.70 6.15 -2.72
C ILE A 17 -17.00 5.81 -4.02
N LEU A 18 -15.78 5.27 -3.92
CA LEU A 18 -14.98 4.87 -5.07
C LEU A 18 -15.02 3.34 -5.23
N PRO A 19 -15.74 2.80 -6.23
CA PRO A 19 -15.82 1.35 -6.44
C PRO A 19 -14.54 0.77 -7.06
N ASP A 20 -13.71 1.63 -7.67
CA ASP A 20 -12.65 1.21 -8.59
C ASP A 20 -11.32 0.85 -7.92
N ILE A 21 -11.25 0.81 -6.58
CA ILE A 21 -9.98 0.53 -5.87
C ILE A 21 -9.40 -0.88 -6.13
N ASN A 22 -10.20 -1.78 -6.71
CA ASN A 22 -9.77 -3.13 -7.06
C ASN A 22 -9.65 -3.34 -8.58
N THR A 23 -9.81 -2.29 -9.39
CA THR A 23 -9.54 -2.39 -10.83
C THR A 23 -8.04 -2.52 -11.07
N SER A 24 -7.68 -2.93 -12.29
CA SER A 24 -6.27 -3.00 -12.66
C SER A 24 -5.73 -1.57 -12.86
N PRO A 25 -4.58 -1.22 -12.26
CA PRO A 25 -3.97 0.08 -12.47
C PRO A 25 -3.52 0.26 -13.93
N ARG A 26 -3.30 1.52 -14.30
CA ARG A 26 -2.83 1.88 -15.64
C ARG A 26 -1.45 1.24 -15.88
N PRO A 27 -1.15 0.76 -17.10
CA PRO A 27 0.12 0.09 -17.40
C PRO A 27 1.36 0.93 -17.07
N GLU A 28 1.28 2.25 -17.19
CA GLU A 28 2.37 3.17 -16.87
C GLU A 28 2.74 3.15 -15.37
N HIS A 29 1.74 3.25 -14.49
CA HIS A 29 1.97 3.21 -13.04
C HIS A 29 2.41 1.82 -12.58
N LEU A 30 1.86 0.76 -13.20
CA LEU A 30 2.32 -0.61 -12.97
C LEU A 30 3.80 -0.78 -13.35
N LYS A 31 4.18 -0.32 -14.55
CA LYS A 31 5.56 -0.39 -15.01
C LYS A 31 6.50 0.36 -14.06
N ARG A 32 6.10 1.54 -13.60
CA ARG A 32 6.88 2.32 -12.63
C ARG A 32 7.07 1.57 -11.31
N PHE A 33 6.04 0.91 -10.80
CA PHE A 33 6.16 0.05 -9.62
C PHE A 33 7.11 -1.13 -9.87
N GLU A 34 7.02 -1.76 -11.04
CA GLU A 34 7.93 -2.84 -11.44
C GLU A 34 9.38 -2.36 -11.52
N ASP A 35 9.62 -1.17 -12.06
CA ASP A 35 10.94 -0.53 -12.15
C ASP A 35 11.48 -0.18 -10.75
N LEU A 36 10.62 0.28 -9.82
CA LEU A 36 10.98 0.57 -8.43
C LEU A 36 11.49 -0.68 -7.70
N ILE A 37 10.83 -1.82 -7.89
CA ILE A 37 11.22 -3.07 -7.20
C ILE A 37 12.32 -3.84 -7.95
N ALA A 38 12.55 -3.56 -9.24
CA ALA A 38 13.46 -4.32 -10.10
C ALA A 38 14.87 -4.54 -9.50
N PRO A 39 15.54 -3.53 -8.89
CA PRO A 39 16.86 -3.71 -8.28
C PRO A 39 16.88 -4.71 -7.11
N TYR A 40 15.72 -4.91 -6.47
CA TYR A 40 15.56 -5.73 -5.28
C TYR A 40 15.02 -7.13 -5.60
N ARG A 41 14.80 -7.48 -6.87
CA ARG A 41 14.32 -8.80 -7.27
C ARG A 41 15.45 -9.84 -7.25
N LEU A 42 15.11 -11.06 -6.84
CA LEU A 42 16.03 -12.21 -6.90
C LEU A 42 16.11 -12.82 -8.31
N ASN A 43 15.05 -12.66 -9.11
CA ASN A 43 14.89 -13.24 -10.45
C ASN A 43 15.19 -14.75 -10.43
N ASP A 44 14.43 -15.46 -9.61
CA ASP A 44 14.61 -16.85 -9.26
C ASP A 44 13.59 -17.80 -9.91
N GLY A 45 12.69 -17.30 -10.77
CA GLY A 45 11.60 -18.08 -11.35
C GLY A 45 11.96 -19.34 -12.15
N PHE A 46 13.25 -19.55 -12.46
CA PHE A 46 13.78 -20.77 -13.12
C PHE A 46 14.91 -21.46 -12.34
N LYS A 47 15.21 -21.01 -11.11
CA LYS A 47 16.32 -21.55 -10.30
C LYS A 47 15.81 -22.62 -9.33
N ASP A 48 16.64 -23.62 -9.07
CA ASP A 48 16.33 -24.66 -8.07
C ASP A 48 16.24 -24.08 -6.65
N GLU A 49 15.35 -24.63 -5.82
CA GLU A 49 15.14 -24.16 -4.45
C GLU A 49 16.41 -24.11 -3.60
N ALA A 50 17.35 -25.03 -3.82
CA ALA A 50 18.63 -25.06 -3.12
C ALA A 50 19.48 -23.83 -3.46
N ILE A 51 19.52 -23.42 -4.73
CA ILE A 51 20.23 -22.24 -5.21
C ILE A 51 19.56 -20.98 -4.69
N VAL A 52 18.23 -20.94 -4.65
CA VAL A 52 17.46 -19.82 -4.08
C VAL A 52 17.74 -19.64 -2.58
N LYS A 53 17.80 -20.74 -1.82
CA LYS A 53 18.14 -20.71 -0.39
C LYS A 53 19.56 -20.19 -0.15
N GLU A 54 20.52 -20.58 -0.97
CA GLU A 54 21.89 -20.07 -0.91
C GLU A 54 21.93 -18.56 -1.19
N LEU A 55 21.32 -18.12 -2.29
CA LEU A 55 21.26 -16.69 -2.65
C LEU A 55 20.56 -15.83 -1.58
N ARG A 56 19.59 -16.39 -0.87
CA ARG A 56 18.90 -15.71 0.24
C ARG A 56 19.77 -15.52 1.48
N LYS A 57 20.78 -16.37 1.73
CA LYS A 57 21.71 -16.15 2.85
C LYS A 57 22.48 -14.85 2.66
N ASP A 58 22.90 -14.58 1.43
CA ASP A 58 23.71 -13.40 1.10
C ASP A 58 22.87 -12.15 0.84
N CYS A 59 21.58 -12.30 0.51
CA CYS A 59 20.69 -11.21 0.13
C CYS A 59 19.27 -11.38 0.70
N SER A 60 19.13 -11.42 2.02
CA SER A 60 17.85 -11.66 2.72
C SER A 60 16.76 -10.61 2.46
N TRP A 61 17.13 -9.42 1.98
CA TRP A 61 16.23 -8.33 1.64
C TRP A 61 15.65 -8.42 0.22
N LYS A 62 16.16 -9.32 -0.64
CA LYS A 62 15.65 -9.45 -2.01
C LYS A 62 14.31 -10.16 -2.04
N ILE A 63 13.49 -9.79 -3.02
CA ILE A 63 12.11 -10.26 -3.21
C ILE A 63 12.14 -11.42 -4.22
N SER A 64 11.60 -12.59 -3.86
CA SER A 64 11.45 -13.70 -4.80
C SER A 64 10.30 -13.52 -5.77
N ASP A 65 10.35 -14.20 -6.91
CA ASP A 65 9.26 -14.19 -7.88
C ASP A 65 7.97 -14.82 -7.31
N GLU A 66 8.09 -15.77 -6.38
CA GLU A 66 6.95 -16.34 -5.65
C GLU A 66 6.30 -15.30 -4.72
N GLU A 67 7.10 -14.50 -4.00
CA GLU A 67 6.60 -13.45 -3.10
C GLU A 67 5.89 -12.34 -3.87
N ILE A 68 6.39 -11.98 -5.05
CA ILE A 68 5.73 -11.03 -5.97
C ILE A 68 4.38 -11.59 -6.42
N LYS A 69 4.34 -12.86 -6.86
CA LYS A 69 3.09 -13.51 -7.28
C LYS A 69 2.07 -13.56 -6.14
N LYS A 70 2.49 -13.97 -4.95
CA LYS A 70 1.63 -14.08 -3.76
C LYS A 70 1.05 -12.74 -3.32
N ASN A 71 1.81 -11.66 -3.48
CA ASN A 71 1.40 -10.32 -3.06
C ASN A 71 0.95 -9.41 -4.23
N LYS A 72 0.71 -9.97 -5.43
CA LYS A 72 0.33 -9.21 -6.63
C LYS A 72 -0.90 -8.34 -6.40
N THR A 73 -1.99 -8.92 -5.87
CA THR A 73 -3.24 -8.20 -5.63
C THR A 73 -3.07 -7.03 -4.66
N LYS A 74 -2.27 -7.20 -3.60
CA LYS A 74 -1.98 -6.13 -2.65
C LYS A 74 -1.16 -5.02 -3.28
N SER A 75 -0.15 -5.38 -4.05
CA SER A 75 0.73 -4.44 -4.77
C SER A 75 -0.07 -3.61 -5.76
N PHE A 76 -0.91 -4.27 -6.58
CA PHE A 76 -1.77 -3.60 -7.56
C PHE A 76 -2.73 -2.63 -6.88
N ARG A 77 -3.31 -3.02 -5.73
CA ARG A 77 -4.16 -2.14 -4.94
C ARG A 77 -3.42 -0.87 -4.46
N GLN A 78 -2.14 -0.95 -4.11
CA GLN A 78 -1.38 0.24 -3.70
C GLN A 78 -1.14 1.18 -4.87
N VAL A 79 -0.81 0.62 -6.04
CA VAL A 79 -0.64 1.39 -7.28
C VAL A 79 -1.97 2.06 -7.66
N GLN A 80 -3.09 1.34 -7.62
CA GLN A 80 -4.41 1.89 -7.90
C GLN A 80 -4.79 3.01 -6.92
N LEU A 81 -4.46 2.83 -5.65
CA LEU A 81 -4.73 3.84 -4.63
C LEU A 81 -3.90 5.11 -4.88
N ASN A 82 -2.64 4.99 -5.27
CA ASN A 82 -1.83 6.15 -5.67
C ASN A 82 -2.45 6.90 -6.87
N GLU A 83 -2.94 6.20 -7.89
CA GLU A 83 -3.65 6.84 -9.02
C GLU A 83 -4.87 7.64 -8.54
N ILE A 84 -5.67 7.06 -7.65
CA ILE A 84 -6.84 7.72 -7.07
C ILE A 84 -6.42 8.96 -6.25
N LEU A 85 -5.36 8.86 -5.46
CA LEU A 85 -4.86 9.98 -4.68
C LEU A 85 -4.38 11.13 -5.58
N LEU A 86 -3.70 10.80 -6.68
CA LEU A 86 -3.26 11.79 -7.67
C LEU A 86 -4.46 12.47 -8.36
N ASP A 87 -5.48 11.69 -8.74
CA ASP A 87 -6.64 12.22 -9.47
C ASP A 87 -7.55 13.10 -8.59
N TYR A 88 -7.69 12.77 -7.29
CA TYR A 88 -8.69 13.42 -6.41
C TYR A 88 -8.10 14.30 -5.31
N SER A 89 -6.81 14.17 -4.98
CA SER A 89 -6.20 14.82 -3.82
C SER A 89 -4.98 15.68 -4.14
N HIS A 90 -4.75 16.02 -5.42
CA HIS A 90 -3.63 16.86 -5.85
C HIS A 90 -3.51 18.19 -5.08
N ASP A 91 -4.63 18.89 -4.88
CA ASP A 91 -4.68 20.21 -4.24
C ASP A 91 -5.00 20.14 -2.73
N ALA A 92 -4.96 18.95 -2.13
CA ALA A 92 -5.20 18.80 -0.71
C ALA A 92 -4.10 19.49 0.12
N ALA A 93 -4.44 19.90 1.35
CA ALA A 93 -3.44 20.36 2.31
C ALA A 93 -2.72 19.19 3.01
N LEU A 94 -3.44 18.08 3.21
CA LEU A 94 -2.98 16.87 3.88
C LEU A 94 -3.83 15.70 3.41
N VAL A 95 -3.18 14.57 3.10
CA VAL A 95 -3.86 13.30 2.84
C VAL A 95 -3.65 12.39 4.04
N VAL A 96 -4.73 11.93 4.65
CA VAL A 96 -4.69 10.91 5.72
C VAL A 96 -5.16 9.60 5.14
N ASP A 97 -4.27 8.63 5.01
CA ASP A 97 -4.57 7.32 4.43
C ASP A 97 -4.28 6.19 5.43
N THR A 98 -4.98 5.07 5.26
CA THR A 98 -4.79 3.90 6.10
C THR A 98 -3.52 3.16 5.68
N MET A 99 -2.55 3.06 6.58
CA MET A 99 -1.29 2.37 6.29
C MET A 99 -1.55 0.90 5.93
N PRO A 100 -0.97 0.39 4.82
CA PRO A 100 -1.17 -0.99 4.39
C PRO A 100 -0.66 -1.98 5.45
N ALA A 101 -1.31 -3.14 5.54
CA ALA A 101 -0.94 -4.19 6.48
C ALA A 101 -0.25 -5.37 5.77
N ALA A 102 1.02 -5.57 6.10
CA ALA A 102 1.79 -6.76 5.77
C ALA A 102 1.89 -7.72 6.98
N ARG A 103 1.85 -9.04 6.74
CA ARG A 103 2.24 -10.04 7.74
C ARG A 103 3.69 -10.43 7.49
N LYS A 104 4.50 -10.46 8.55
CA LYS A 104 5.96 -10.64 8.50
C LYS A 104 6.40 -11.86 7.67
N ASP A 105 5.67 -12.97 7.76
CA ASP A 105 6.04 -14.22 7.09
C ASP A 105 5.55 -14.32 5.63
N THR A 106 4.79 -13.32 5.17
CA THR A 106 4.14 -13.35 3.84
C THR A 106 4.58 -12.25 2.90
N CYS A 107 5.13 -11.17 3.44
CA CYS A 107 5.54 -10.00 2.66
C CYS A 107 6.95 -9.61 3.08
N PRO A 108 7.93 -9.65 2.15
CA PRO A 108 9.27 -9.14 2.39
C PRO A 108 9.25 -7.67 2.82
N SER A 109 10.15 -7.29 3.71
CA SER A 109 10.28 -5.90 4.18
C SER A 109 10.46 -4.91 3.04
N THR A 110 11.29 -5.26 2.05
CA THR A 110 11.54 -4.42 0.87
C THR A 110 10.29 -4.22 0.02
N LEU A 111 9.48 -5.26 -0.16
CA LEU A 111 8.20 -5.13 -0.88
C LEU A 111 7.20 -4.26 -0.11
N TYR A 112 7.16 -4.40 1.22
CA TYR A 112 6.33 -3.56 2.07
C TYR A 112 6.76 -2.08 2.01
N LEU A 113 8.07 -1.80 2.03
CA LEU A 113 8.57 -0.43 1.88
C LEU A 113 8.26 0.14 0.50
N ALA A 114 8.37 -0.67 -0.56
CA ALA A 114 7.96 -0.25 -1.91
C ALA A 114 6.47 0.13 -1.97
N TRP A 115 5.60 -0.55 -1.22
CA TRP A 115 4.19 -0.15 -1.10
C TRP A 115 4.01 1.22 -0.44
N LEU A 116 4.73 1.48 0.66
CA LEU A 116 4.65 2.77 1.33
C LEU A 116 5.14 3.90 0.43
N GLU A 117 6.27 3.69 -0.26
CA GLU A 117 6.81 4.64 -1.25
C GLU A 117 5.78 4.93 -2.35
N THR A 118 5.18 3.87 -2.91
CA THR A 118 4.19 3.97 -3.99
C THR A 118 2.98 4.82 -3.57
N LEU A 119 2.49 4.67 -2.34
CA LEU A 119 1.32 5.42 -1.89
C LEU A 119 1.56 6.93 -1.83
N SER A 120 2.77 7.34 -1.42
CA SER A 120 3.15 8.76 -1.32
C SER A 120 3.75 9.34 -2.60
N GLN A 121 3.93 8.53 -3.64
CA GLN A 121 4.69 8.92 -4.83
C GLN A 121 3.96 10.02 -5.62
N ASP A 122 4.70 11.07 -5.99
CA ASP A 122 4.27 12.22 -6.79
C ASP A 122 3.08 13.03 -6.24
N LEU A 123 2.74 12.84 -4.96
CA LEU A 123 1.76 13.68 -4.30
C LEU A 123 2.41 14.98 -3.84
N HIS A 124 1.82 16.10 -4.26
CA HIS A 124 2.15 17.42 -3.73
C HIS A 124 1.84 17.57 -2.22
N PRO A 125 0.69 17.09 -1.69
CA PRO A 125 0.42 17.16 -0.26
C PRO A 125 1.28 16.20 0.57
N ALA A 126 1.48 16.57 1.84
CA ALA A 126 1.98 15.62 2.83
C ALA A 126 0.99 14.45 3.00
N VAL A 127 1.52 13.22 3.03
CA VAL A 127 0.75 11.99 3.26
C VAL A 127 1.03 11.46 4.65
N LEU A 128 -0.01 11.32 5.46
CA LEU A 128 0.03 10.74 6.79
C LEU A 128 -0.59 9.34 6.75
N LEU A 129 0.26 8.32 6.78
CA LEU A 129 -0.15 6.92 6.86
C LEU A 129 -0.43 6.54 8.32
N ILE A 130 -1.68 6.24 8.65
CA ILE A 130 -2.13 5.93 10.02
C ILE A 130 -2.63 4.49 10.10
N ARG A 131 -2.37 3.83 11.22
CA ARG A 131 -2.99 2.54 11.55
C ARG A 131 -3.34 2.47 13.04
N GLY A 132 -4.60 2.20 13.33
CA GLY A 132 -5.05 1.93 14.70
C GLY A 132 -4.60 0.55 15.19
N ASN A 133 -4.65 0.35 16.51
CA ASN A 133 -4.40 -0.91 17.20
C ASN A 133 -5.66 -1.81 17.33
N GLN A 134 -6.76 -1.45 16.64
CA GLN A 134 -8.06 -2.13 16.68
C GLN A 134 -8.78 -2.08 18.05
N GLU A 135 -8.33 -1.23 18.98
CA GLU A 135 -9.09 -0.94 20.20
C GLU A 135 -10.15 0.14 19.96
N ASN A 136 -11.16 0.18 20.83
CA ASN A 136 -12.26 1.13 20.68
C ASN A 136 -11.80 2.55 21.00
N VAL A 137 -11.91 3.43 20.00
CA VAL A 137 -11.57 4.85 20.09
C VAL A 137 -12.79 5.76 20.27
N LEU A 138 -14.02 5.21 20.20
CA LEU A 138 -15.24 5.98 20.43
C LEU A 138 -15.40 6.23 21.93
N THR A 139 -14.90 7.37 22.38
CA THR A 139 -15.18 7.88 23.72
C THR A 139 -16.56 8.52 23.72
N PHE A 140 -17.52 7.90 24.41
CA PHE A 140 -18.79 8.54 24.73
C PHE A 140 -18.52 9.54 25.86
N TYR A 141 -18.57 10.83 25.57
CA TYR A 141 -18.70 11.82 26.62
C TYR A 141 -20.08 11.62 27.26
N CYS A 142 -20.11 11.12 28.49
CA CYS A 142 -21.33 11.13 29.29
C CYS A 142 -21.79 12.60 29.40
N GLN A 143 -23.00 12.90 28.91
CA GLN A 143 -23.70 14.13 29.26
C GLN A 143 -24.38 13.96 30.62
#